data_AF-A0A9P8BCJ5-F1
#
_entry.id   AF-A0A9P8BCJ5-F1
#
_cell.length_a   1.000
_cell.length_b   1.000
_cell.length_c   1.000
_cell.angle_alpha   90.00
_cell.angle_beta   90.00
_cell.angle_gamma   90.00
#
_symmetry.space_group_name_H-M   'P 1'
#
loop_
_entity.id
_entity.type
_entity.pdbx_description
1 polymer ?
#
loop_
_entity_poly.entity_id
_entity_poly.type
_entity_poly.pdbx_seq_one_letter_code
_entity_poly.pdbx_strand_id
1 'polypeptide(L)'
;MAWATLHNYCRSNHIPLNLIEIAEGPENATRWVVSIIVGDASSPNAKVFTGPPASAKKASRTAASILALQHFRVPVPNDDDS
;
A
#
# COMPACT_ATOMS: atom_id res chain seq x y z
N MET A 1 -3.42 -2.52 -10.44
CA MET A 1 -4.79 -2.09 -10.07
C MET A 1 -5.09 -2.09 -8.56
N ALA A 2 -4.34 -2.85 -7.74
CA ALA A 2 -4.61 -3.01 -6.30
C ALA A 2 -4.80 -1.71 -5.47
N TRP A 3 -4.00 -0.66 -5.73
CA TRP A 3 -4.12 0.61 -5.01
C TRP A 3 -5.51 1.25 -5.14
N ALA A 4 -6.07 1.27 -6.36
CA ALA A 4 -7.38 1.86 -6.61
C ALA A 4 -8.48 1.08 -5.87
N THR A 5 -8.40 -0.25 -5.87
CA THR A 5 -9.32 -1.11 -5.12
C THR A 5 -9.26 -0.84 -3.62
N LEU A 6 -8.05 -0.77 -3.04
CA LEU A 6 -7.88 -0.47 -1.62
C LEU A 6 -8.43 0.92 -1.27
N HIS A 7 -8.11 1.93 -2.09
CA HIS A 7 -8.59 3.29 -1.90
C HIS A 7 -10.13 3.36 -1.95
N ASN A 8 -10.76 2.67 -2.91
CA ASN A 8 -12.21 2.60 -3.02
C ASN A 8 -12.86 1.85 -1.85
N TYR A 9 -12.25 0.75 -1.39
CA TYR A 9 -12.70 0.03 -0.21
C TYR A 9 -12.66 0.92 1.04
N CYS A 10 -11.52 1.56 1.32
CA CYS A 10 -11.36 2.45 2.47
C CYS A 10 -12.33 3.63 2.39
N ARG A 11 -12.48 4.26 1.22
CA ARG A 11 -13.42 5.35 1.00
C ARG A 11 -14.87 4.93 1.26
N SER A 12 -15.29 3.78 0.74
CA SER A 12 -16.66 3.28 0.89
C SER A 12 -16.99 2.99 2.36
N ASN A 13 -16.02 2.47 3.11
CA ASN A 13 -16.16 2.13 4.53
C ASN A 13 -15.79 3.28 5.48
N HIS A 14 -15.46 4.47 4.95
CA HIS A 14 -15.09 5.65 5.74
C HIS A 14 -13.86 5.40 6.64
N ILE A 15 -12.95 4.55 6.16
CA ILE A 15 -11.71 4.20 6.85
C ILE A 15 -10.62 5.16 6.35
N PRO A 16 -9.92 5.88 7.25
CA PRO A 16 -8.77 6.69 6.87
C PRO A 16 -7.69 5.84 6.19
N LEU A 17 -7.05 6.38 5.15
CA LEU A 17 -5.98 5.71 4.43
C LEU A 17 -4.82 6.69 4.28
N ASN A 18 -3.67 6.35 4.86
CA ASN A 18 -2.46 7.15 4.76
C ASN A 18 -1.37 6.38 3.99
N LEU A 19 -0.56 7.13 3.24
CA LEU A 19 0.52 6.60 2.42
C LEU A 19 1.84 7.25 2.87
N ILE A 20 2.85 6.41 3.13
CA ILE A 20 4.20 6.84 3.46
C ILE A 20 5.13 6.26 2.40
N GLU A 21 5.89 7.12 1.71
CA GLU A 21 6.87 6.71 0.70
C GLU A 21 8.27 7.13 1.15
N ILE A 22 9.18 6.16 1.26
CA ILE A 22 10.55 6.37 1.70
C ILE A 22 11.49 5.96 0.56
N ALA A 23 12.40 6.85 0.19
CA ALA A 23 13.54 6.54 -0.65
C ALA A 23 14.71 6.09 0.25
N GLU A 24 15.20 4.89 0.03
CA GLU A 24 16.35 4.31 0.73
C GLU A 24 17.54 4.18 -0.22
N GLY A 25 18.72 4.58 0.24
CA GLY A 25 19.97 4.45 -0.49
C GLY A 25 20.36 5.68 -1.33
N PRO A 26 21.56 5.65 -1.93
CA PRO A 26 22.06 6.75 -2.74
C PRO A 26 21.24 6.92 -4.02
N GLU A 27 21.28 8.11 -4.63
CA GLU A 27 20.53 8.47 -5.85
C GLU A 27 20.64 7.40 -6.97
N ASN A 28 21.80 6.78 -7.10
CA ASN A 28 22.10 5.80 -8.16
C ASN A 28 21.62 4.37 -7.85
N ALA A 29 21.17 4.11 -6.62
CA ALA A 29 20.71 2.80 -6.16
C ALA A 29 19.46 2.90 -5.28
N THR A 30 18.66 3.96 -5.49
CA THR A 30 17.49 4.25 -4.66
C THR A 30 16.48 3.12 -4.74
N ARG A 31 16.10 2.60 -3.58
CA ARG A 31 14.99 1.66 -3.41
C ARG A 31 13.85 2.39 -2.73
N TRP A 32 12.64 2.16 -3.22
CA TRP A 32 11.43 2.71 -2.65
C TRP A 32 10.78 1.70 -1.72
N VAL A 33 10.56 2.13 -0.49
CA VAL A 33 9.75 1.41 0.49
C VAL A 33 8.47 2.21 0.68
N VAL A 34 7.34 1.57 0.42
CA VAL A 34 6.03 2.19 0.56
C VAL A 34 5.24 1.48 1.66
N SER A 35 4.77 2.25 2.63
CA SER A 35 3.92 1.80 3.72
C SER A 35 2.53 2.42 3.61
N ILE A 36 1.51 1.60 3.75
CA ILE A 36 0.09 2.00 3.75
C ILE A 36 -0.46 1.79 5.15
N ILE A 37 -1.06 2.83 5.71
CA ILE A 37 -1.74 2.77 7.01
C ILE A 37 -3.24 2.82 6.75
N VAL A 38 -3.94 1.76 7.15
CA VAL A 38 -5.39 1.65 7.06
C VAL A 38 -5.99 1.84 8.46
N GLY A 39 -6.81 2.86 8.62
CA GLY A 39 -7.34 3.33 9.89
C GLY A 39 -6.68 4.64 10.36
N ASP A 40 -7.21 5.21 11.43
CA ASP A 40 -6.64 6.39 12.07
C ASP A 40 -5.30 6.03 12.71
N ALA A 41 -4.22 6.70 12.31
CA ALA A 41 -2.85 6.43 12.79
C ALA A 41 -2.69 6.59 14.32
N SER A 42 -3.59 7.33 14.98
CA SER A 42 -3.62 7.47 16.44
C SER A 42 -4.37 6.33 17.14
N SER A 43 -5.07 5.48 16.40
CA SER A 43 -5.85 4.35 16.92
C SER A 43 -5.00 3.07 17.01
N PRO A 44 -5.12 2.30 18.11
CA PRO A 44 -4.48 0.98 18.21
C PRO A 44 -5.02 -0.03 17.16
N ASN A 45 -6.15 0.27 16.52
CA ASN A 45 -6.72 -0.57 15.48
C ASN A 45 -6.13 -0.30 14.09
N ALA A 46 -5.29 0.72 13.93
CA ALA A 46 -4.61 1.00 12.67
C ALA A 46 -3.76 -0.21 12.24
N LYS A 47 -3.81 -0.53 10.96
CA LYS A 47 -2.99 -1.57 10.35
C LYS A 47 -2.02 -0.97 9.38
N VAL A 48 -0.75 -1.34 9.50
CA VAL A 48 0.33 -0.89 8.62
C VAL A 48 0.75 -2.04 7.72
N PHE A 49 0.80 -1.78 6.42
CA PHE A 49 1.22 -2.75 5.40
C PHE A 49 2.37 -2.14 4.60
N THR A 50 3.53 -2.78 4.67
CA THR A 50 4.73 -2.29 4.00
C THR A 50 5.08 -3.21 2.85
N GLY A 51 5.22 -2.62 1.66
CA GLY A 51 5.71 -3.32 0.49
C GLY A 51 7.22 -3.54 0.56
N PRO A 52 7.75 -4.60 -0.07
CA PRO A 52 9.19 -4.79 -0.14
C PRO A 52 9.86 -3.61 -0.84
N PRO A 53 11.16 -3.34 -0.55
CA PRO A 53 11.93 -2.34 -1.27
C PRO A 53 11.95 -2.67 -2.77
N ALA A 54 11.64 -1.68 -3.61
CA ALA A 54 11.59 -1.85 -5.06
C ALA A 54 12.27 -0.70 -5.79
N SER A 55 12.80 -0.94 -6.99
CA SER A 55 13.36 0.13 -7.84
C SER A 55 12.32 1.18 -8.25
N ALA A 56 11.03 0.84 -8.21
CA ALA A 56 9.92 1.75 -8.51
C ALA A 56 8.93 1.85 -7.35
N LYS A 57 8.55 3.08 -6.99
CA LYS A 57 7.47 3.37 -6.02
C LYS A 57 6.21 2.56 -6.27
N LYS A 58 5.78 2.49 -7.53
CA LYS A 58 4.55 1.80 -7.95
C LYS A 58 4.60 0.32 -7.56
N ALA A 59 5.74 -0.34 -7.67
CA ALA A 59 5.88 -1.76 -7.35
C ALA A 59 5.75 -2.01 -5.84
N SER A 60 6.49 -1.25 -5.01
CA SER A 60 6.39 -1.36 -3.55
C SER A 60 4.98 -1.02 -3.06
N ARG A 61 4.35 0.05 -3.60
CA ARG A 61 2.97 0.43 -3.28
C ARG A 61 1.96 -0.65 -3.66
N THR A 62 2.12 -1.28 -4.83
CA THR A 62 1.21 -2.33 -5.30
C THR A 62 1.27 -3.52 -4.36
N ALA A 63 2.48 -3.96 -4.00
CA ALA A 63 2.67 -5.03 -3.02
C ALA A 63 2.05 -4.68 -1.64
N ALA A 64 2.30 -3.48 -1.12
CA ALA A 64 1.67 -3.00 0.12
C ALA A 64 0.13 -3.03 0.03
N SER A 65 -0.42 -2.63 -1.11
CA SER A 65 -1.86 -2.61 -1.35
C SER A 65 -2.46 -4.02 -1.37
N ILE A 66 -1.76 -4.97 -2.00
CA ILE A 66 -2.17 -6.39 -2.04
C ILE A 66 -2.21 -6.96 -0.63
N LEU A 67 -1.18 -6.71 0.19
CA LEU A 67 -1.13 -7.18 1.57
C LEU A 67 -2.31 -6.65 2.39
N ALA A 68 -2.66 -5.37 2.22
CA ALA A 68 -3.80 -4.76 2.89
C ALA A 68 -5.13 -5.40 2.42
N LEU A 69 -5.34 -5.54 1.11
CA LEU A 69 -6.54 -6.15 0.54
C LEU A 69 -6.73 -7.59 1.04
N GLN A 70 -5.65 -8.39 1.08
CA GLN A 70 -5.67 -9.75 1.61
C GLN A 70 -6.06 -9.78 3.10
N HIS A 71 -5.52 -8.85 3.91
CA HIS A 71 -5.85 -8.76 5.33
C HIS A 71 -7.34 -8.47 5.56
N PHE A 72 -7.92 -7.55 4.79
CA PHE A 72 -9.34 -7.21 4.86
C PHE A 72 -10.24 -8.16 4.05
N ARG A 73 -9.67 -9.22 3.46
CA ARG A 73 -10.37 -10.19 2.59
C ARG A 73 -11.12 -9.52 1.43
N VAL A 74 -10.59 -8.41 0.94
CA VAL A 74 -11.09 -7.74 -0.26
C VAL A 74 -10.46 -8.44 -1.46
N PRO A 75 -11.23 -8.76 -2.52
CA PRO A 75 -10.69 -9.38 -3.72
C PRO A 75 -9.54 -8.56 -4.30
N VAL A 76 -8.38 -9.20 -4.45
CA VAL A 76 -7.24 -8.60 -5.13
C VAL A 76 -7.56 -8.62 -6.63
N PRO A 77 -7.64 -7.46 -7.30
CA PRO A 77 -7.80 -7.47 -8.75
C PRO A 77 -6.59 -8.19 -9.36
N ASN A 78 -6.81 -9.08 -10.32
CA ASN A 78 -5.71 -9.59 -11.13
C ASN A 78 -4.99 -8.37 -11.72
N ASP A 79 -3.70 -8.22 -11.45
CA ASP A 79 -2.82 -7.35 -12.22
C ASP A 79 -2.59 -8.06 -13.57
N ASP A 80 -3.65 -8.18 -14.36
CA ASP A 80 -3.58 -8.47 -15.78
C ASP A 80 -3.30 -7.12 -16.46
N ASP A 81 -2.02 -6.77 -16.55
CA ASP A 81 -1.53 -5.67 -17.37
C ASP A 81 -0.21 -6.16 -17.99
N SER A 82 -0.29 -6.35 -19.31
CA SER A 82 0.76 -6.76 -20.24
C SER A 82 1.93 -5.79 -20.33
#